data_AF-A0A8W8I0Y8-F1
#
_entry.id   AF-A0A8W8I0Y8-F1
#
_cell.length_a   1.000
_cell.length_b   1.000
_cell.length_c   1.000
_cell.angle_alpha   90.00
_cell.angle_beta   90.00
_cell.angle_gamma   90.00
#
_symmetry.space_group_name_H-M   'P 1'
#
loop_
_entity.id
_entity.type
_entity.pdbx_description
1 polymer ?
#
loop_
_entity_poly.entity_id
_entity_poly.type
_entity_poly.pdbx_seq_one_letter_code
_entity_poly.pdbx_strand_id
1 'polypeptide(L)'
;VYNSKRFRAGKGKMRNRRRIQKRGPLVIYNSDNGICRAFRNIPGITLINVSRLNLLKIAPGGHVGRFCIWTESAFRKLDKIYGSWKKLAADKKDYNLPKPKMTNSDLSRLLKSDEIQSALRLPKRDNNRRRVLKKNPLKNPRVMNHLNPYSKVMRKAAQNVEAIRKASRQAKLDAKRGIKTEAKPPAKKAAKAKKTAKPAKK
;
A
#
# COMPACT_ATOMS: atom_id res chain seq x y z
N VAL A 1 19.99 -30.69 -3.82
CA VAL A 1 21.02 -30.21 -4.78
C VAL A 1 21.14 -31.13 -5.99
N TYR A 2 21.21 -32.44 -5.80
CA TYR A 2 21.39 -33.42 -6.88
C TYR A 2 20.43 -33.22 -8.07
N ASN A 3 19.13 -33.16 -7.81
CA ASN A 3 18.08 -32.96 -8.84
C ASN A 3 18.14 -31.59 -9.55
N SER A 4 18.86 -30.61 -8.99
CA SER A 4 18.98 -29.27 -9.58
C SER A 4 20.12 -29.15 -10.60
N LYS A 5 20.94 -30.20 -10.75
CA LYS A 5 22.09 -30.20 -11.65
C LYS A 5 21.60 -30.27 -13.10
N ARG A 6 21.84 -29.21 -13.86
CA ARG A 6 21.45 -29.11 -15.27
C ARG A 6 22.55 -28.53 -16.13
N PHE A 7 22.47 -28.74 -17.44
CA PHE A 7 23.35 -28.08 -18.40
C PHE A 7 23.08 -26.57 -18.42
N ARG A 8 24.16 -25.78 -18.49
CA ARG A 8 24.10 -24.32 -18.60
C ARG A 8 23.60 -23.93 -19.99
N ALA A 9 22.68 -22.98 -20.07
CA ALA A 9 22.26 -22.41 -21.34
C ALA A 9 23.37 -21.54 -21.98
N GLY A 10 23.38 -21.47 -23.31
CA GLY A 10 24.28 -20.60 -24.08
C GLY A 10 25.73 -21.08 -24.21
N LYS A 11 26.61 -20.17 -24.66
CA LYS A 11 28.01 -20.42 -25.04
C LYS A 11 28.93 -20.79 -23.86
N GLY A 12 28.47 -20.61 -22.62
CA GLY A 12 29.25 -20.96 -21.42
C GLY A 12 29.64 -22.44 -21.34
N LYS A 13 28.88 -23.33 -22.00
CA LYS A 13 29.21 -24.76 -22.10
C LYS A 13 30.57 -25.02 -22.77
N MET A 14 30.92 -24.21 -23.77
CA MET A 14 32.20 -24.33 -24.49
C MET A 14 33.39 -23.88 -23.63
N ARG A 15 33.16 -23.07 -22.59
CA ARG A 15 34.20 -22.49 -21.72
C ARG A 15 34.33 -23.23 -20.39
N ASN A 16 34.20 -24.55 -20.39
CA ASN A 16 34.26 -25.43 -19.20
C ASN A 16 33.26 -25.10 -18.06
N ARG A 17 32.19 -24.36 -18.35
CA ARG A 17 31.13 -24.01 -17.39
C ARG A 17 29.81 -24.72 -17.74
N ARG A 18 29.91 -26.01 -18.10
CA ARG A 18 28.82 -26.81 -18.67
C ARG A 18 27.62 -27.03 -17.75
N ARG A 19 27.81 -27.04 -16.43
CA ARG A 19 26.76 -27.41 -15.47
C ARG A 19 26.55 -26.30 -14.43
N ILE A 20 25.31 -26.19 -13.95
CA ILE A 20 24.92 -25.35 -12.82
C ILE A 20 24.19 -26.24 -11.81
N GLN A 21 24.40 -25.97 -10.52
CA GLN A 21 23.69 -26.62 -9.42
C GLN A 21 23.43 -25.59 -8.32
N LYS A 22 22.38 -25.79 -7.53
CA LYS A 22 22.11 -24.98 -6.34
C LYS A 22 23.22 -25.17 -5.30
N ARG A 23 23.45 -24.16 -4.46
CA ARG A 23 24.35 -24.27 -3.30
C ARG A 23 23.61 -24.95 -2.15
N GLY A 24 24.27 -25.89 -1.51
CA GLY A 24 23.76 -26.60 -0.34
C GLY A 24 24.32 -26.02 0.96
N PRO A 25 24.41 -26.85 2.01
CA PRO A 25 24.95 -26.46 3.31
C PRO A 25 26.38 -25.91 3.22
N LEU A 26 26.71 -24.98 4.12
CA LEU A 26 28.06 -24.52 4.39
C LEU A 26 28.53 -25.14 5.71
N VAL A 27 29.52 -26.03 5.66
CA VAL A 27 30.12 -26.62 6.87
C VAL A 27 31.32 -25.79 7.27
N ILE A 28 31.33 -25.33 8.52
CA ILE A 28 32.34 -24.44 9.07
C ILE A 28 33.07 -25.15 10.20
N TYR A 29 34.39 -25.26 10.05
CA TYR A 29 35.25 -26.02 10.96
C TYR A 29 36.46 -25.20 11.41
N ASN A 30 37.09 -25.60 12.52
CA ASN A 30 38.34 -25.00 12.99
C ASN A 30 39.57 -25.83 12.57
N SER A 31 39.53 -27.15 12.80
CA SER A 31 40.53 -28.13 12.38
C SER A 31 39.96 -29.03 11.29
N ASP A 32 40.78 -29.39 10.30
CA ASP A 32 40.32 -30.21 9.16
C ASP A 32 40.07 -31.65 9.60
N ASN A 33 41.01 -32.32 10.28
CA ASN A 33 40.86 -33.70 10.80
C ASN A 33 40.19 -34.69 9.83
N GLY A 34 40.30 -34.49 8.51
CA GLY A 34 39.66 -35.31 7.47
C GLY A 34 38.27 -34.85 6.99
N ILE A 35 37.66 -33.83 7.62
CA ILE A 35 36.36 -33.26 7.23
C ILE A 35 36.37 -32.80 5.77
N CYS A 36 37.46 -32.15 5.31
CA CYS A 36 37.54 -31.73 3.92
C CYS A 36 37.50 -32.91 2.95
N ARG A 37 38.16 -34.02 3.28
CA ARG A 37 38.19 -35.22 2.43
C ARG A 37 36.81 -35.88 2.40
N ALA A 38 36.17 -36.01 3.56
CA ALA A 38 34.85 -36.63 3.68
C ALA A 38 33.76 -35.88 2.90
N PHE A 39 33.69 -34.55 3.04
CA PHE A 39 32.58 -33.76 2.50
C PHE A 39 32.80 -33.22 1.08
N ARG A 40 34.04 -33.22 0.54
CA ARG A 40 34.34 -32.62 -0.77
C ARG A 40 33.61 -33.29 -1.93
N ASN A 41 33.34 -34.60 -1.85
CA ASN A 41 32.67 -35.32 -2.93
C ASN A 41 31.14 -35.17 -2.93
N ILE A 42 30.56 -34.61 -1.86
CA ILE A 42 29.11 -34.44 -1.75
C ILE A 42 28.69 -33.17 -2.51
N PRO A 43 27.80 -33.27 -3.53
CA PRO A 43 27.48 -32.15 -4.39
C PRO A 43 26.72 -31.04 -3.66
N GLY A 44 27.23 -29.81 -3.78
CA GLY A 44 26.61 -28.61 -3.23
C GLY A 44 27.03 -28.24 -1.82
N ILE A 45 27.68 -29.15 -1.09
CA ILE A 45 28.30 -28.83 0.19
C ILE A 45 29.53 -27.98 -0.08
N THR A 46 29.71 -26.95 0.74
CA THR A 46 30.94 -26.14 0.72
C THR A 46 31.54 -26.13 2.10
N LEU A 47 32.86 -26.16 2.15
CA LEU A 47 33.64 -26.21 3.38
C LEU A 47 34.39 -24.88 3.56
N ILE A 48 34.53 -24.44 4.80
CA ILE A 48 35.30 -23.25 5.14
C ILE A 48 35.88 -23.34 6.55
N ASN A 49 37.09 -22.83 6.72
CA ASN A 49 37.71 -22.69 8.04
C ASN A 49 37.21 -21.40 8.70
N VAL A 50 36.91 -21.45 10.00
CA VAL A 50 36.41 -20.30 10.77
C VAL A 50 37.39 -19.12 10.80
N SER A 51 38.70 -19.37 10.75
CA SER A 51 39.71 -18.30 10.76
C SER A 51 39.72 -17.54 9.42
N ARG A 52 39.18 -18.14 8.35
CA ARG A 52 39.20 -17.62 6.98
C ARG A 52 37.79 -17.61 6.39
N LEU A 53 36.85 -17.00 7.13
CA LEU A 53 35.47 -16.84 6.68
C LEU A 53 35.39 -15.87 5.51
N ASN A 54 34.85 -16.35 4.39
CA ASN A 54 34.74 -15.63 3.13
C ASN A 54 33.27 -15.30 2.85
N LEU A 55 33.00 -14.02 2.58
CA LEU A 55 31.69 -13.51 2.23
C LEU A 55 31.07 -14.22 1.01
N LEU A 56 31.86 -14.56 -0.01
CA LEU A 56 31.36 -15.24 -1.22
C LEU A 56 30.78 -16.63 -0.94
N LYS A 57 31.27 -17.29 0.11
CA LYS A 57 30.76 -18.59 0.56
C LYS A 57 29.56 -18.41 1.50
N ILE A 58 29.55 -17.39 2.36
CA ILE A 58 28.45 -17.15 3.30
C ILE A 58 27.22 -16.59 2.56
N ALA A 59 27.42 -15.60 1.70
CA ALA A 59 26.38 -14.90 0.95
C ALA A 59 26.64 -15.00 -0.58
N PRO A 60 26.46 -16.19 -1.19
CA PRO A 60 26.71 -16.38 -2.61
C PRO A 60 25.76 -15.51 -3.44
N GLY A 61 26.32 -14.65 -4.29
CA GLY A 61 25.54 -13.69 -5.09
C GLY A 61 24.98 -12.52 -4.30
N GLY A 62 25.45 -12.29 -3.06
CA GLY A 62 24.98 -11.21 -2.20
C GLY A 62 23.71 -11.52 -1.40
N HIS A 63 23.17 -12.73 -1.49
CA HIS A 63 22.02 -13.15 -0.68
C HIS A 63 22.45 -13.54 0.72
N VAL A 64 21.97 -12.81 1.73
CA VAL A 64 22.16 -13.15 3.14
C VAL A 64 21.28 -14.33 3.55
N GLY A 65 21.75 -15.11 4.53
CA GLY A 65 21.02 -16.29 5.03
C GLY A 65 21.33 -17.55 4.22
N ARG A 66 22.42 -18.24 4.61
CA ARG A 66 22.77 -19.56 4.09
C ARG A 66 22.70 -20.57 5.21
N PHE A 67 22.27 -21.79 4.90
CA PHE A 67 22.26 -22.89 5.87
C PHE A 67 23.71 -23.28 6.24
N CYS A 68 24.13 -22.89 7.45
CA CYS A 68 25.47 -23.10 7.97
C CYS A 68 25.44 -24.14 9.09
N ILE A 69 26.36 -25.10 9.02
CA ILE A 69 26.59 -26.12 10.06
C ILE A 69 27.94 -25.81 10.68
N TRP A 70 27.98 -25.66 12.00
CA TRP A 70 29.18 -25.31 12.73
C TRP A 70 29.69 -26.50 13.54
N THR A 71 31.00 -26.75 13.51
CA THR A 71 31.62 -27.58 14.56
C THR A 71 31.69 -26.79 15.85
N GLU A 72 31.63 -27.48 16.99
CA GLU A 72 31.68 -26.82 18.30
C GLU A 72 32.92 -25.93 18.46
N SER A 73 34.09 -26.45 18.11
CA SER A 73 35.36 -25.72 18.16
C SER A 73 35.40 -24.50 17.24
N ALA A 74 34.69 -24.53 16.11
CA ALA A 74 34.56 -23.38 15.22
C ALA A 74 33.67 -22.32 15.84
N PHE A 75 32.54 -22.73 16.42
CA PHE A 75 31.59 -21.81 17.03
C PHE A 75 32.23 -21.05 18.21
N ARG A 76 32.91 -21.75 19.12
CA ARG A 76 33.63 -21.15 20.26
C ARG A 76 34.72 -20.15 19.83
N LYS A 77 35.35 -20.37 18.67
CA LYS A 77 36.45 -19.50 18.19
C LYS A 77 35.96 -18.17 17.59
N LEU A 78 34.67 -18.04 17.25
CA LEU A 78 34.11 -16.80 16.70
C LEU A 78 34.29 -15.62 17.66
N ASP A 79 34.04 -15.83 18.95
CA ASP A 79 34.18 -14.80 19.98
C ASP A 79 35.61 -14.26 20.07
N LYS A 80 36.62 -15.11 19.85
CA LYS A 80 38.02 -14.70 19.81
C LYS A 80 38.34 -13.88 18.55
N ILE A 81 37.81 -14.30 17.40
CA ILE A 81 38.08 -13.68 16.10
C ILE A 81 37.42 -12.31 15.98
N TYR A 82 36.16 -12.19 16.40
CA TYR A 82 35.34 -11.00 16.18
C TYR A 82 35.10 -10.18 17.44
N GLY A 83 35.19 -10.79 18.63
CA GLY A 83 34.82 -10.12 19.88
C GLY A 83 33.31 -9.94 20.03
N SER A 84 32.93 -8.97 20.86
CA SER A 84 31.54 -8.52 21.06
C SER A 84 31.52 -6.99 21.09
N TRP A 85 30.33 -6.37 21.18
CA TRP A 85 30.27 -4.90 21.33
C TRP A 85 30.98 -4.36 22.59
N LYS A 86 31.19 -5.20 23.61
CA LYS A 86 31.86 -4.85 24.87
C LYS A 86 33.33 -5.27 24.90
N LYS A 87 33.69 -6.37 24.23
CA LYS A 87 35.04 -6.96 24.25
C LYS A 87 35.66 -6.89 22.85
N LEU A 88 36.82 -6.25 22.75
CA LEU A 88 37.58 -6.15 21.50
C LEU A 88 37.96 -7.53 20.94
N ALA A 89 38.10 -7.60 19.61
CA ALA A 89 38.58 -8.79 18.94
C ALA A 89 40.04 -9.08 19.31
N ALA A 90 40.38 -10.36 19.53
CA ALA A 90 41.75 -10.75 19.85
C ALA A 90 42.58 -11.01 18.58
N ASP A 91 41.98 -11.67 17.57
CA ASP A 91 42.72 -12.04 16.36
C ASP A 91 42.73 -10.91 15.31
N LYS A 92 41.76 -9.99 15.35
CA LYS A 92 41.65 -8.86 14.41
C LYS A 92 42.03 -7.57 15.09
N LYS A 93 43.13 -6.97 14.62
CA LYS A 93 43.59 -5.66 15.10
C LYS A 93 42.60 -4.55 14.72
N ASP A 94 42.34 -3.65 15.65
CA ASP A 94 41.51 -2.45 15.49
C ASP A 94 40.10 -2.74 14.92
N TYR A 95 39.56 -3.92 15.20
CA TYR A 95 38.25 -4.35 14.75
C TYR A 95 37.25 -4.39 15.90
N ASN A 96 36.07 -3.80 15.68
CA ASN A 96 34.91 -3.91 16.55
C ASN A 96 33.66 -4.20 15.72
N LEU A 97 32.67 -4.88 16.30
CA LEU A 97 31.40 -5.12 15.62
C LEU A 97 30.67 -3.79 15.39
N PRO A 98 30.00 -3.63 14.23
CA PRO A 98 29.15 -2.47 13.98
C PRO A 98 28.05 -2.41 15.04
N LYS A 99 27.90 -1.23 15.66
CA LYS A 99 26.83 -0.98 16.61
C LYS A 99 25.50 -0.86 15.86
N PRO A 100 24.42 -1.53 16.30
CA PRO A 100 23.12 -1.35 15.67
C PRO A 100 22.66 0.10 15.86
N LYS A 101 22.06 0.70 14.81
CA LYS A 101 21.53 2.07 14.86
C LYS A 101 20.33 2.21 15.80
N MET A 102 19.59 1.12 15.99
CA MET A 102 18.45 1.03 16.90
C MET A 102 18.71 -0.12 17.88
N THR A 103 18.49 0.11 19.16
CA THR A 103 18.60 -0.95 20.18
C THR A 103 17.55 -2.04 19.98
N ASN A 104 16.32 -1.65 19.65
CA ASN A 104 15.23 -2.56 19.33
C ASN A 104 14.75 -2.31 17.89
N SER A 105 14.79 -3.35 17.05
CA SER A 105 14.31 -3.29 15.66
C SER A 105 12.83 -3.59 15.50
N ASP A 106 12.16 -4.12 16.53
CA ASP A 106 10.72 -4.38 16.50
C ASP A 106 9.93 -3.08 16.70
N LEU A 107 9.69 -2.42 15.56
CA LEU A 107 8.87 -1.21 15.48
C LEU A 107 7.44 -1.45 15.94
N SER A 108 6.90 -2.66 15.75
CA SER A 108 5.51 -2.94 16.11
C SER A 108 5.33 -2.93 17.63
N ARG A 109 6.29 -3.48 18.37
CA ARG A 109 6.34 -3.43 19.83
C ARG A 109 6.49 -1.99 20.32
N LEU A 110 7.42 -1.23 19.74
CA LEU A 110 7.62 0.18 20.11
C LEU A 110 6.36 1.00 19.88
N LEU A 111 5.75 0.89 18.70
CA LEU A 111 4.54 1.66 18.36
C LEU A 111 3.34 1.29 19.23
N LYS A 112 3.23 0.04 19.68
CA LYS A 112 2.13 -0.43 20.53
C LYS A 112 2.41 -0.22 22.02
N SER A 113 3.54 0.35 22.41
CA SER A 113 3.86 0.56 23.81
C SER A 113 2.94 1.63 24.41
N ASP A 114 2.62 1.49 25.70
CA ASP A 114 1.68 2.38 26.38
C ASP A 114 2.19 3.82 26.44
N GLU A 115 3.51 4.01 26.51
CA GLU A 115 4.15 5.33 26.51
C GLU A 115 3.89 6.07 25.20
N ILE A 116 3.91 5.36 24.06
CA ILE A 116 3.61 5.97 22.76
C ILE A 116 2.10 6.12 22.59
N GLN A 117 1.32 5.08 22.92
CA GLN A 117 -0.12 5.08 22.71
C GLN A 117 -0.84 6.11 23.59
N SER A 118 -0.38 6.36 24.81
CA SER A 118 -0.93 7.41 25.69
C SER A 118 -0.67 8.83 25.17
N ALA A 119 0.49 9.06 24.54
CA ALA A 119 0.84 10.36 23.95
C ALA A 119 0.22 10.58 22.55
N LEU A 120 -0.10 9.49 21.84
CA LEU A 120 -0.54 9.55 20.45
C LEU A 120 -2.03 9.93 20.34
N ARG A 121 -2.32 10.91 19.47
CA ARG A 121 -3.70 11.28 19.15
C ARG A 121 -4.37 10.19 18.33
N LEU A 122 -5.65 9.94 18.59
CA LEU A 122 -6.48 9.03 17.82
C LEU A 122 -6.39 9.34 16.30
N PRO A 123 -6.29 8.31 15.45
CA PRO A 123 -6.18 8.50 14.01
C PRO A 123 -7.45 9.14 13.44
N LYS A 124 -7.28 10.19 12.63
CA LYS A 124 -8.39 10.86 11.92
C LYS A 124 -8.96 9.92 10.86
N ARG A 125 -10.21 9.47 11.04
CA ARG A 125 -10.89 8.56 10.10
C ARG A 125 -11.46 9.25 8.86
N ASP A 126 -11.49 10.58 8.86
CA ASP A 126 -12.15 11.39 7.82
C ASP A 126 -11.31 11.57 6.54
N ASN A 127 -10.11 11.01 6.48
CA ASN A 127 -9.16 11.27 5.38
C ASN A 127 -9.53 10.54 4.09
N ASN A 128 -10.34 9.48 4.16
CA ASN A 128 -10.88 8.79 2.99
C ASN A 128 -12.16 9.48 2.49
N ARG A 129 -12.08 10.80 2.24
CA ARG A 129 -13.16 11.50 1.55
C ARG A 129 -13.21 10.99 0.12
N ARG A 130 -14.24 10.19 -0.19
CA ARG A 130 -14.48 9.76 -1.58
C ARG A 130 -14.62 11.01 -2.44
N ARG A 131 -13.80 11.12 -3.50
CA ARG A 131 -13.93 12.20 -4.48
C ARG A 131 -15.33 12.14 -5.08
N VAL A 132 -16.19 13.08 -4.72
CA VAL A 132 -17.54 13.19 -5.29
C VAL A 132 -17.41 13.75 -6.70
N LEU A 133 -18.00 13.09 -7.68
CA LEU A 133 -18.06 13.60 -9.05
C LEU A 133 -18.84 14.92 -9.08
N LYS A 134 -18.22 15.99 -9.59
CA LYS A 134 -18.88 17.27 -9.80
C LYS A 134 -19.93 17.12 -10.90
N LYS A 135 -21.20 17.00 -10.52
CA LYS A 135 -22.33 16.91 -11.47
C LYS A 135 -22.70 18.30 -11.97
N ASN A 136 -23.04 18.42 -13.25
CA ASN A 136 -23.47 19.69 -13.84
C ASN A 136 -24.83 20.12 -13.24
N PRO A 137 -24.94 21.28 -12.58
CA PRO A 137 -26.18 21.72 -11.94
C PRO A 137 -27.31 22.07 -12.92
N LEU A 138 -26.97 22.51 -14.15
CA LEU A 138 -27.97 22.82 -15.17
C LEU A 138 -28.68 21.55 -15.65
N LYS A 139 -27.95 20.43 -15.72
CA LYS A 139 -28.49 19.12 -16.08
C LYS A 139 -29.08 18.36 -14.88
N ASN A 140 -28.60 18.63 -13.66
CA ASN A 140 -29.04 17.94 -12.44
C ASN A 140 -29.82 18.86 -11.48
N PRO A 141 -31.16 18.74 -11.39
CA PRO A 141 -31.98 19.61 -10.55
C PRO A 141 -31.64 19.52 -9.05
N ARG A 142 -31.19 18.37 -8.55
CA ARG A 142 -30.87 18.21 -7.12
C ARG A 142 -29.65 19.03 -6.72
N VAL A 143 -28.64 19.06 -7.59
CA VAL A 143 -27.43 19.87 -7.38
C VAL A 143 -27.75 21.35 -7.51
N MET A 144 -28.59 21.74 -8.49
CA MET A 144 -29.04 23.12 -8.59
C MET A 144 -29.83 23.58 -7.37
N ASN A 145 -30.73 22.75 -6.86
CA ASN A 145 -31.53 23.09 -5.69
C ASN A 145 -30.68 23.22 -4.42
N HIS A 146 -29.62 22.42 -4.29
CA HIS A 146 -28.67 22.53 -3.19
C HIS A 146 -27.87 23.84 -3.27
N LEU A 147 -27.43 24.24 -4.48
CA LEU A 147 -26.68 25.49 -4.69
C LEU A 147 -27.57 26.74 -4.64
N ASN A 148 -28.77 26.66 -5.22
CA ASN A 148 -29.73 27.76 -5.31
C ASN A 148 -31.16 27.21 -5.13
N PRO A 149 -31.72 27.26 -3.91
CA PRO A 149 -33.08 26.82 -3.62
C PRO A 149 -34.16 27.58 -4.40
N TYR A 150 -33.93 28.86 -4.73
CA TYR A 150 -34.88 29.70 -5.47
C TYR A 150 -35.10 29.21 -6.91
N SER A 151 -34.14 28.47 -7.48
CA SER A 151 -34.27 27.83 -8.80
C SER A 151 -35.50 26.91 -8.89
N LYS A 152 -35.89 26.25 -7.80
CA LYS A 152 -37.10 25.41 -7.72
C LYS A 152 -38.37 26.24 -7.88
N VAL A 153 -38.42 27.43 -7.25
CA VAL A 153 -39.56 28.36 -7.35
C VAL A 153 -39.65 28.92 -8.75
N MET A 154 -38.54 29.39 -9.32
CA MET A 154 -38.52 29.91 -10.69
C MET A 154 -38.94 28.87 -11.72
N ARG A 155 -38.47 27.61 -11.60
CA ARG A 155 -38.91 26.52 -12.50
C ARG A 155 -40.40 26.24 -12.39
N LYS A 156 -40.96 26.21 -11.17
CA LYS A 156 -42.41 26.04 -10.98
C LYS A 156 -43.20 27.20 -11.58
N ALA A 157 -42.74 28.43 -11.37
CA ALA A 157 -43.37 29.61 -11.96
C ALA A 157 -43.35 29.56 -13.50
N ALA A 158 -42.21 29.18 -14.09
CA ALA A 158 -42.07 29.01 -15.53
C ALA A 158 -43.00 27.91 -16.09
N GLN A 159 -43.08 26.76 -15.42
CA GLN A 159 -44.00 25.67 -15.79
C GLN A 159 -45.46 26.11 -15.80
N ASN A 160 -45.88 26.90 -14.80
CA ASN A 160 -47.24 27.44 -14.74
C ASN A 160 -47.51 28.39 -15.92
N VAL A 161 -46.55 29.27 -16.23
CA VAL A 161 -46.66 30.20 -17.38
C VAL A 161 -46.72 29.44 -18.72
N GLU A 162 -45.89 28.41 -18.90
CA GLU A 162 -45.91 27.57 -20.09
C GLU A 162 -47.23 26.79 -20.25
N ALA A 163 -47.77 26.23 -19.16
CA ALA A 163 -49.06 25.55 -19.18
C ALA A 163 -50.18 26.49 -19.63
N ILE A 164 -50.19 27.73 -19.12
CA ILE A 164 -51.15 28.77 -19.54
C ILE A 164 -50.98 29.11 -21.03
N ARG A 165 -49.74 29.25 -21.52
CA ARG A 165 -49.46 29.53 -22.94
C ARG A 165 -49.88 28.37 -23.86
N LYS A 166 -49.64 27.12 -23.45
CA LYS A 166 -50.07 25.94 -24.20
C LYS A 166 -51.59 25.85 -24.27
N ALA A 167 -52.27 26.03 -23.13
CA ALA A 167 -53.73 26.03 -23.08
C ALA A 167 -54.34 27.14 -23.95
N SER A 168 -53.79 28.36 -23.91
CA SER A 168 -54.28 29.46 -24.75
C SER A 168 -53.99 29.26 -26.24
N ARG A 169 -52.83 28.69 -26.61
CA ARG A 169 -52.54 28.30 -28.00
C ARG A 169 -53.47 27.19 -28.48
N GLN A 170 -53.75 26.20 -27.63
CA GLN A 170 -54.64 25.08 -27.95
C GLN A 170 -56.08 25.57 -28.16
N ALA A 171 -56.61 26.41 -27.26
CA ALA A 171 -57.93 27.04 -27.43
C ALA A 171 -58.04 27.84 -28.74
N LYS A 172 -56.98 28.55 -29.15
CA LYS A 172 -56.94 29.24 -30.45
C LYS A 172 -56.94 28.29 -31.65
N LEU A 173 -56.27 27.14 -31.55
CA LEU A 173 -56.27 26.13 -32.62
C LEU A 173 -57.60 25.39 -32.69
N ASP A 174 -58.23 25.09 -31.55
CA ASP A 174 -59.52 24.37 -31.48
C ASP A 174 -60.67 25.26 -31.98
N ALA A 175 -60.64 26.57 -31.67
CA ALA A 175 -61.53 27.56 -32.27
C ALA A 175 -61.39 27.62 -33.80
N LYS A 176 -60.17 27.51 -34.34
CA LYS A 176 -59.94 27.42 -35.79
C LYS A 176 -60.41 26.09 -36.42
N ARG A 177 -60.47 25.02 -35.62
CA ARG A 177 -60.90 23.67 -36.05
C ARG A 177 -62.40 23.41 -35.83
N GLY A 178 -63.14 24.38 -35.26
CA GLY A 178 -64.57 24.25 -35.00
C GLY A 178 -64.95 23.31 -33.85
N ILE A 179 -63.99 22.89 -33.01
CA ILE A 179 -64.21 21.97 -31.89
C ILE A 179 -64.50 22.79 -30.63
N LYS A 180 -65.65 22.55 -29.96
CA LYS A 180 -65.99 23.20 -28.68
C LYS A 180 -65.15 22.61 -27.54
N THR A 181 -64.13 23.33 -27.08
CA THR A 181 -63.40 22.96 -25.86
C THR A 181 -64.03 23.56 -24.61
N GLU A 182 -64.40 22.73 -23.63
CA GLU A 182 -64.79 23.16 -22.29
C GLU A 182 -63.59 23.79 -21.56
N ALA A 183 -63.66 25.08 -21.27
CA ALA A 183 -62.60 25.81 -20.60
C ALA A 183 -62.51 25.39 -19.12
N LYS A 184 -61.55 24.53 -18.76
CA LYS A 184 -61.19 24.32 -17.35
C LYS A 184 -60.51 25.60 -16.82
N PRO A 185 -60.99 26.23 -15.74
CA PRO A 185 -60.49 27.53 -15.28
C PRO A 185 -59.01 27.43 -14.88
N PRO A 186 -58.20 28.48 -15.12
CA PRO A 186 -56.80 28.47 -14.72
C PRO A 186 -56.72 28.34 -13.20
N ALA A 187 -55.89 27.42 -12.71
CA ALA A 187 -55.66 27.19 -11.29
C ALA A 187 -55.37 28.54 -10.59
N LYS A 188 -56.17 28.82 -9.56
CA LYS A 188 -56.20 30.06 -8.77
C LYS A 188 -54.78 30.60 -8.52
N LYS A 189 -54.57 31.91 -8.74
CA LYS A 189 -53.38 32.66 -8.30
C LYS A 189 -53.11 32.30 -6.83
N ALA A 190 -51.92 31.78 -6.53
CA ALA A 190 -51.51 31.50 -5.16
C ALA A 190 -51.72 32.77 -4.31
N ALA A 191 -52.48 32.64 -3.23
CA ALA A 191 -52.75 33.71 -2.28
C ALA A 191 -51.41 34.35 -1.83
N LYS A 192 -51.36 35.69 -1.77
CA LYS A 192 -50.26 36.43 -1.17
C LYS A 192 -49.96 35.82 0.21
N ALA A 193 -48.75 35.30 0.40
CA ALA A 193 -48.29 34.88 1.72
C ALA A 193 -48.44 36.07 2.68
N LYS A 194 -49.19 35.88 3.78
CA LYS A 194 -49.23 36.83 4.90
C LYS A 194 -47.79 37.11 5.33
N LYS A 195 -47.39 38.39 5.37
CA LYS A 195 -46.11 38.82 5.94
C LYS A 195 -46.09 38.34 7.40
N THR A 196 -45.32 37.30 7.71
CA THR A 196 -44.99 36.97 9.10
C THR A 196 -44.08 38.08 9.62
N ALA A 197 -44.52 38.75 10.69
CA ALA A 197 -43.74 39.77 11.39
C ALA A 197 -42.36 39.22 11.79
N LYS A 198 -41.33 40.07 11.69
CA LYS A 198 -39.98 39.78 12.21
C LYS A 198 -40.08 39.38 13.68
N PRO A 199 -39.42 38.29 14.13
CA PRO A 199 -39.23 38.07 15.56
C PRO A 199 -38.29 39.16 16.10
N ALA A 200 -38.69 39.81 17.20
CA ALA A 200 -37.87 40.77 17.91
C ALA A 200 -36.61 40.09 18.46
N LYS A 201 -35.46 40.75 18.32
CA LYS A 201 -34.21 40.33 18.95
C LYS A 201 -34.37 40.39 20.48
N LYS A 202 -34.04 39.30 21.16
CA LYS A 202 -33.49 39.27 22.51
C LYS A 202 -32.17 38.51 22.43
#